data_AF-A0A7S0L508-F1
#
_entry.id   AF-A0A7S0L508-F1
#
_cell.length_a   1.000
_cell.length_b   1.000
_cell.length_c   1.000
_cell.angle_alpha   90.00
_cell.angle_beta   90.00
_cell.angle_gamma   90.00
#
_symmetry.space_group_name_H-M   'P 1'
#
loop_
_entity.id
_entity.type
_entity.pdbx_description
1 polymer ?
#
loop_
_entity_poly.entity_id
_entity_poly.type
_entity_poly.pdbx_seq_one_letter_code
_entity_poly.pdbx_strand_id
1 'polypeptide(L)'
;MSEDCLTLNVVAPKASHKKMPVVVYLHAGEFSYGSANDQENNWPYFAPDVLLVTPYSRLGAFGFLGADDLRPLASNGGTGNYGMLDQRLALQWVQQNIE
;
A
#
# COMPACT_ATOMS: atom_id res chain seq x y z
N MET A 1 -12.47 -5.72 -7.77
CA MET A 1 -12.56 -6.14 -6.35
C MET A 1 -12.20 -7.61 -6.30
N SER A 2 -11.12 -7.96 -5.61
CA SER A 2 -10.54 -9.32 -5.50
C SER A 2 -9.79 -9.42 -4.16
N GLU A 3 -9.69 -10.60 -3.57
CA GLU A 3 -8.80 -10.86 -2.42
C GLU A 3 -7.33 -10.94 -2.83
N ASP A 4 -7.06 -11.33 -4.09
CA ASP A 4 -5.75 -11.18 -4.70
C ASP A 4 -5.57 -9.72 -5.13
N CYS A 5 -5.18 -8.89 -4.15
CA CYS A 5 -5.09 -7.44 -4.31
C CYS A 5 -3.72 -6.85 -3.94
N LEU A 6 -2.79 -7.64 -3.38
CA LEU A 6 -1.50 -7.15 -2.86
C LEU A 6 -0.51 -6.81 -3.98
N THR A 7 -0.82 -5.73 -4.68
CA THR A 7 -0.04 -5.14 -5.76
C THR A 7 0.26 -3.67 -5.43
N LEU A 8 1.09 -3.03 -6.24
CA LEU A 8 1.36 -1.61 -6.15
C LEU A 8 1.53 -1.01 -7.54
N ASN A 9 1.20 0.26 -7.68
CA ASN A 9 1.51 1.03 -8.88
C ASN A 9 2.82 1.78 -8.68
N VAL A 10 3.60 1.92 -9.76
CA VAL A 10 4.80 2.77 -9.81
C VAL A 10 4.67 3.73 -10.97
N VAL A 11 4.70 5.04 -10.69
CA VAL A 11 4.62 6.09 -11.71
C VAL A 11 5.85 6.97 -11.61
N ALA A 12 6.57 7.12 -12.73
CA ALA A 12 7.78 7.94 -12.83
C ALA A 12 7.70 8.87 -14.05
N PRO A 13 8.27 10.09 -13.98
CA PRO A 13 8.42 10.99 -15.13
C PRO A 13 9.26 10.36 -16.25
N LYS A 14 8.83 10.54 -17.51
CA LYS A 14 9.44 9.94 -18.71
C LYS A 14 10.93 10.24 -18.94
N ALA A 15 11.47 11.34 -18.40
CA ALA A 15 12.79 11.87 -18.74
C ALA A 15 13.77 11.92 -17.55
N SER A 16 13.48 11.18 -16.47
CA SER A 16 14.36 11.18 -15.30
C SER A 16 15.53 10.21 -15.48
N HIS A 17 16.74 10.77 -15.55
CA HIS A 17 18.01 10.03 -15.49
C HIS A 17 18.73 10.23 -14.13
N LYS A 18 18.02 10.74 -13.13
CA LYS A 18 18.56 11.08 -11.81
C LYS A 18 17.77 10.37 -10.73
N LYS A 19 18.40 10.08 -9.59
CA LYS A 19 17.70 9.63 -8.39
C LYS A 19 16.66 10.67 -8.01
N MET A 20 15.41 10.26 -7.89
CA MET A 20 14.28 11.11 -7.53
C MET A 20 13.81 10.81 -6.11
N PRO A 21 13.26 11.79 -5.38
CA PRO A 21 12.51 11.49 -4.18
C PRO A 21 11.36 10.52 -4.48
N VAL A 22 11.16 9.55 -3.59
CA VAL A 22 10.08 8.57 -3.67
C VAL A 22 8.98 8.97 -2.71
N VAL A 23 7.76 9.11 -3.23
CA VAL A 23 6.55 9.34 -2.45
C VAL A 23 5.75 8.05 -2.45
N VAL A 24 5.53 7.48 -1.27
CA VAL A 24 4.60 6.35 -1.09
C VAL A 24 3.29 6.92 -0.54
N TYR A 25 2.22 6.81 -1.31
CA TYR A 25 0.90 7.33 -0.94
C TYR A 25 -0.03 6.19 -0.58
N LEU A 26 -0.50 6.20 0.68
CA LEU A 26 -1.47 5.24 1.20
C LEU A 26 -2.86 5.88 1.12
N HIS A 27 -3.78 5.23 0.40
CA HIS A 27 -5.11 5.78 0.17
C HIS A 27 -5.94 5.89 1.46
N ALA A 28 -6.85 6.87 1.47
CA ALA A 28 -7.84 7.04 2.52
C ALA A 28 -8.98 6.01 2.38
N GLY A 29 -10.04 6.14 3.19
CA GLY A 29 -11.22 5.26 3.13
C GLY A 29 -11.41 4.39 4.36
N GLU A 30 -10.97 4.88 5.52
CA GLU A 30 -11.32 4.34 6.84
C GLU A 30 -11.05 2.83 6.96
N PHE A 31 -9.98 2.37 6.29
CA PHE A 31 -9.58 0.97 6.22
C PHE A 31 -10.63 0.01 5.65
N SER A 32 -11.70 0.53 5.04
CA SER A 32 -12.89 -0.23 4.66
C SER A 32 -13.26 -0.10 3.18
N TYR A 33 -12.83 0.98 2.53
CA TYR A 33 -13.06 1.23 1.12
C TYR A 33 -11.92 2.04 0.49
N GLY A 34 -12.02 2.33 -0.80
CA GLY A 34 -10.99 3.01 -1.59
C GLY A 34 -10.02 2.04 -2.27
N SER A 35 -9.09 2.59 -3.04
CA SER A 35 -8.12 1.83 -3.81
C SER A 35 -6.90 2.66 -4.17
N ALA A 36 -5.77 2.01 -4.47
CA ALA A 36 -4.58 2.72 -4.97
C ALA A 36 -4.78 3.42 -6.33
N ASN A 37 -5.91 3.17 -7.01
CA ASN A 37 -6.29 3.76 -8.29
C ASN A 37 -7.34 4.87 -8.17
N ASP A 38 -7.79 5.21 -6.97
CA ASP A 38 -8.76 6.31 -6.81
C ASP A 38 -8.18 7.59 -7.44
N GLN A 39 -9.04 8.41 -8.03
CA GLN A 39 -8.62 9.50 -8.90
C GLN A 39 -7.75 10.52 -8.14
N GLU A 40 -8.06 10.74 -6.87
CA GLU A 40 -7.27 11.55 -5.93
C GLU A 40 -5.84 11.03 -5.72
N ASN A 41 -5.58 9.75 -5.98
CA ASN A 41 -4.28 9.09 -5.82
C ASN A 41 -3.46 9.12 -7.11
N ASN A 42 -4.13 9.36 -8.24
CA ASN A 42 -3.61 9.21 -9.60
C ASN A 42 -3.31 10.58 -10.25
N TRP A 43 -2.57 11.50 -9.61
CA TRP A 43 -2.01 12.66 -10.33
C TRP A 43 -0.88 13.43 -9.59
N PRO A 44 0.08 14.03 -10.32
CA PRO A 44 1.23 14.83 -9.82
C PRO A 44 0.89 16.18 -9.16
N TYR A 45 -0.14 16.27 -8.31
CA TYR A 45 -0.41 17.52 -7.59
C TYR A 45 0.72 17.96 -6.65
N PHE A 46 1.62 17.05 -6.28
CA PHE A 46 2.63 17.31 -5.25
C PHE A 46 4.03 17.67 -5.77
N ALA A 47 4.46 17.19 -6.95
CA ALA A 47 5.72 17.60 -7.56
C ALA A 47 5.92 16.98 -8.96
N PRO A 48 6.46 17.73 -9.95
CA PRO A 48 6.82 17.19 -11.26
C PRO A 48 8.03 16.22 -11.24
N ASP A 49 8.78 16.17 -10.13
CA ASP A 49 10.08 15.48 -10.04
C ASP A 49 10.12 14.38 -8.96
N VAL A 50 9.02 13.64 -8.77
CA VAL A 50 8.96 12.52 -7.82
C VAL A 50 8.55 11.21 -8.49
N LEU A 51 9.02 10.10 -7.92
CA LEU A 51 8.50 8.77 -8.20
C LEU A 51 7.36 8.49 -7.22
N LEU A 52 6.16 8.22 -7.74
CA LEU A 52 4.98 7.91 -6.94
C LEU A 52 4.76 6.40 -6.87
N VAL A 53 4.58 5.89 -5.66
CA VAL A 53 4.16 4.52 -5.40
C VAL A 53 2.84 4.53 -4.66
N THR A 54 1.81 3.87 -5.22
CA THR A 54 0.51 3.69 -4.56
C THR A 54 0.27 2.19 -4.34
N PRO A 55 0.49 1.67 -3.12
CA PRO A 55 0.25 0.27 -2.83
C PRO A 55 -1.21 0.00 -2.47
N TYR A 56 -1.67 -1.21 -2.80
CA TYR A 56 -2.90 -1.77 -2.27
C TYR A 56 -2.66 -2.42 -0.90
N SER A 57 -3.68 -2.43 -0.06
CA SER A 57 -3.70 -3.16 1.20
C SER A 57 -5.05 -3.83 1.39
N ARG A 58 -5.11 -4.90 2.18
CA ARG A 58 -6.40 -5.52 2.54
C ARG A 58 -7.24 -4.52 3.36
N LEU A 59 -8.56 -4.55 3.13
CA LEU A 59 -9.53 -3.66 3.76
C LEU A 59 -10.61 -4.45 4.52
N GLY A 60 -11.39 -3.76 5.34
CA GLY A 60 -12.51 -4.30 6.11
C GLY A 60 -12.10 -5.51 6.93
N ALA A 61 -12.95 -6.53 6.98
CA ALA A 61 -12.68 -7.76 7.73
C ALA A 61 -11.41 -8.50 7.25
N PHE A 62 -11.09 -8.45 5.94
CA PHE A 62 -9.90 -9.13 5.40
C PHE A 62 -8.60 -8.48 5.86
N GLY A 63 -8.60 -7.16 6.09
CA GLY A 63 -7.44 -6.42 6.59
C GLY A 63 -7.39 -6.33 8.11
N PHE A 64 -8.55 -6.26 8.77
CA PHE A 64 -8.64 -5.71 10.13
C PHE A 64 -9.50 -6.52 11.11
N LEU A 65 -9.98 -7.72 10.74
CA LEU A 65 -10.67 -8.59 11.69
C LEU A 65 -9.70 -9.15 12.74
N GLY A 66 -9.83 -8.67 13.97
CA GLY A 66 -9.14 -9.19 15.14
C GLY A 66 -10.11 -9.91 16.07
N ALA A 67 -9.80 -11.15 16.43
CA ALA A 67 -10.55 -11.94 17.41
C ALA A 67 -9.62 -12.94 18.11
N ASP A 68 -9.96 -13.29 19.35
CA ASP A 68 -9.17 -14.24 20.14
C ASP A 68 -9.22 -15.66 19.55
N ASP A 69 -10.37 -16.04 19.01
CA ASP A 69 -10.58 -17.33 18.31
C ASP A 69 -9.71 -17.47 17.06
N LEU A 70 -9.21 -16.36 16.49
CA LEU A 70 -8.31 -16.38 15.34
C LEU A 70 -6.83 -16.51 15.74
N ARG A 71 -6.47 -16.27 17.01
CA ARG A 71 -5.06 -16.33 17.46
C ARG A 71 -4.40 -17.70 17.23
N PRO A 72 -5.07 -18.86 17.44
CA PRO A 72 -4.46 -20.17 17.18
C PRO A 72 -4.11 -20.41 15.70
N LEU A 73 -4.73 -19.66 14.78
CA LEU A 73 -4.48 -19.77 13.34
C LEU A 73 -3.30 -18.88 12.89
N ALA A 74 -2.91 -17.89 13.69
CA ALA A 74 -1.84 -16.97 13.38
C ALA A 74 -0.49 -17.51 13.86
N SER A 75 0.51 -17.56 12.96
CA SER A 75 1.85 -18.08 13.27
C SER A 75 2.60 -17.33 14.36
N ASN A 76 2.25 -16.06 14.61
CA ASN A 76 2.84 -15.21 15.65
C ASN A 76 1.83 -14.83 16.75
N GLY A 77 0.63 -15.44 16.76
CA GLY A 77 -0.45 -15.14 17.69
C GLY A 77 -1.12 -13.77 17.53
N GLY A 78 -0.74 -12.96 16.52
CA GLY A 78 -1.33 -11.66 16.23
C GLY A 78 -2.51 -11.73 15.26
N THR A 79 -3.54 -10.90 15.47
CA THR A 79 -4.74 -10.83 14.61
C THR A 79 -5.12 -9.36 14.33
N GLY A 80 -5.92 -9.09 13.29
CA GLY A 80 -6.57 -7.78 13.07
C GLY A 80 -5.75 -6.62 12.51
N ASN A 81 -4.47 -6.80 12.16
CA ASN A 81 -3.63 -5.72 11.60
C ASN A 81 -3.00 -6.10 10.25
N TYR A 82 -3.64 -7.00 9.51
CA TYR A 82 -3.12 -7.50 8.25
C TYR A 82 -2.99 -6.39 7.20
N GLY A 83 -3.93 -5.45 7.12
CA GLY A 83 -3.81 -4.28 6.24
C GLY A 83 -2.60 -3.41 6.57
N MET A 84 -2.26 -3.25 7.86
CA MET A 84 -1.03 -2.53 8.28
C MET A 84 0.24 -3.31 7.91
N LEU A 85 0.20 -4.63 8.02
CA LEU A 85 1.31 -5.49 7.61
C LEU A 85 1.53 -5.45 6.10
N ASP A 86 0.46 -5.33 5.31
CA ASP A 86 0.54 -5.15 3.85
C ASP A 86 1.22 -3.82 3.51
N GLN A 87 0.85 -2.73 4.18
CA GLN A 87 1.50 -1.42 4.00
C GLN A 87 2.98 -1.47 4.38
N ARG A 88 3.34 -2.15 5.49
CA ARG A 88 4.74 -2.35 5.88
C ARG A 88 5.51 -3.13 4.82
N LEU A 89 4.91 -4.19 4.27
CA LEU A 89 5.53 -4.99 3.21
C LEU A 89 5.75 -4.16 1.95
N ALA A 90 4.79 -3.32 1.57
CA ALA A 90 4.94 -2.40 0.43
C ALA A 90 6.10 -1.41 0.64
N LEU A 91 6.24 -0.84 1.85
CA LEU A 91 7.37 0.05 2.17
C LEU A 91 8.72 -0.67 2.11
N GLN A 92 8.79 -1.91 2.58
CA GLN A 92 9.98 -2.75 2.47
C GLN A 92 10.32 -3.05 1.00
N TRP A 93 9.31 -3.35 0.18
CA TRP A 93 9.49 -3.55 -1.25
C TRP A 93 10.05 -2.29 -1.91
N VAL A 94 9.48 -1.11 -1.60
CA VAL A 94 9.97 0.18 -2.13
C VAL A 94 11.44 0.40 -1.77
N GLN A 95 11.81 0.18 -0.51
CA GLN A 95 13.20 0.33 -0.06
C GLN A 95 14.17 -0.61 -0.80
N GLN A 96 13.73 -1.82 -1.12
CA GLN A 96 14.58 -2.85 -1.73
C GLN A 96 14.70 -2.73 -3.25
N ASN A 97 13.71 -2.10 -3.92
CA ASN A 97 13.57 -2.16 -5.37
C ASN A 97 13.70 -0.80 -6.07
N ILE A 98 13.58 0.33 -5.36
CA ILE A 98 13.67 1.66 -5.95
C ILE A 98 15.01 2.31 -5.56
N GLU A 99 15.83 2.62 -6.57
CA GLU A 99 17.19 3.17 -6.44
C GLU A 99 17.33 4.64 -6.84
#